data_AF-A0A7S1W1N9-F1
#
_entry.id   AF-A0A7S1W1N9-F1
#
_cell.length_a   1.000
_cell.length_b   1.000
_cell.length_c   1.000
_cell.angle_alpha   90.00
_cell.angle_beta   90.00
_cell.angle_gamma   90.00
#
_symmetry.space_group_name_H-M   'P 1'
#
loop_
_entity.id
_entity.type
_entity.pdbx_description
1 polymer ?
#
loop_
_entity_poly.entity_id
_entity_poly.type
_entity_poly.pdbx_seq_one_letter_code
_entity_poly.pdbx_strand_id
1 'polypeptide(L)'
;QCSLDEALEILEQLRAGFAEQGFQDGLFGLQGDFPSRRVRGHSDAVAFFTALEELTMTVYENLLPRYRFRSGWNGVRSLHASMELAMSNDLAQRLQGEISLLLGLPRDALAYFLQKEQEVLVHRPRGDGPVPGWPGALRADVDGELAHEFWEEDPSTGELLRRGPVFSHDSW
;
A
#
# COMPACT_ATOMS: atom_id res chain seq x y z
N GLN A 1 -4.98 -18.29 -5.42
CA GLN A 1 -4.52 -18.63 -4.05
C GLN A 1 -3.37 -19.60 -4.21
N CYS A 2 -2.27 -19.36 -3.51
CA CYS A 2 -1.10 -20.24 -3.51
C CYS A 2 -1.30 -21.39 -2.53
N SER A 3 -0.67 -22.53 -2.82
CA SER A 3 -0.58 -23.62 -1.83
C SER A 3 0.37 -23.25 -0.67
N LEU A 4 0.32 -23.99 0.44
CA LEU A 4 1.25 -23.76 1.55
C LEU A 4 2.70 -23.95 1.11
N ASP A 5 3.00 -25.01 0.37
CA ASP A 5 4.37 -25.30 -0.11
C ASP A 5 4.88 -24.20 -1.04
N GLU A 6 4.03 -23.73 -1.96
CA GLU A 6 4.34 -22.61 -2.86
C GLU A 6 4.58 -21.31 -2.09
N ALA A 7 3.75 -21.01 -1.07
CA ALA A 7 3.94 -19.83 -0.23
C ALA A 7 5.26 -19.89 0.56
N LEU A 8 5.61 -21.07 1.11
CA LEU A 8 6.88 -21.27 1.79
C LEU A 8 8.07 -21.11 0.84
N GLU A 9 7.97 -21.62 -0.38
CA GLU A 9 9.00 -21.44 -1.42
C GLU A 9 9.17 -19.96 -1.78
N ILE A 10 8.07 -19.22 -1.98
CA ILE A 10 8.07 -17.78 -2.25
C ILE A 10 8.76 -17.03 -1.10
N LEU A 11 8.39 -17.32 0.15
CA LEU A 11 8.97 -16.68 1.33
C LEU A 11 10.47 -16.98 1.47
N GLU A 12 10.90 -18.20 1.16
CA GLU A 12 12.33 -18.56 1.13
C GLU A 12 13.09 -17.80 0.05
N GLN A 13 12.53 -17.66 -1.16
CA GLN A 13 13.16 -16.87 -2.21
C GLN A 13 13.22 -15.37 -1.87
N LEU A 14 12.17 -14.83 -1.25
CA LEU A 14 12.20 -13.46 -0.73
C LEU A 14 13.28 -13.28 0.32
N ARG A 15 13.34 -14.18 1.31
CA ARG A 15 14.36 -14.16 2.36
C ARG A 15 15.77 -14.21 1.76
N ALA A 16 16.01 -15.10 0.81
CA ALA A 16 17.31 -15.22 0.13
C ALA A 16 17.67 -13.95 -0.64
N GLY A 17 16.72 -13.35 -1.38
CA GLY A 17 16.96 -12.10 -2.11
C GLY A 17 17.25 -10.93 -1.18
N PHE A 18 16.53 -10.80 -0.07
CA PHE A 18 16.82 -9.78 0.93
C PHE A 18 18.11 -10.04 1.71
N ALA A 19 18.54 -11.29 1.84
CA ALA A 19 19.80 -11.65 2.48
C ALA A 19 21.02 -11.48 1.54
N GLU A 20 20.80 -11.19 0.26
CA GLU A 20 21.90 -10.99 -0.70
C GLU A 20 22.77 -9.80 -0.29
N GLN A 21 24.09 -9.96 -0.40
CA GLN A 21 25.06 -8.96 0.04
C GLN A 21 24.81 -7.59 -0.62
N GLY A 22 24.50 -7.57 -1.92
CA GLY A 22 24.22 -6.32 -2.64
C GLY A 22 22.99 -5.59 -2.10
N PHE A 23 21.94 -6.31 -1.72
CA PHE A 23 20.76 -5.72 -1.08
C PHE A 23 21.12 -5.17 0.31
N GLN A 24 21.83 -5.94 1.12
CA GLN A 24 22.22 -5.55 2.47
C GLN A 24 23.19 -4.35 2.50
N ASP A 25 24.13 -4.28 1.56
CA ASP A 25 25.02 -3.13 1.38
C ASP A 25 24.21 -1.88 1.00
N GLY A 26 23.25 -2.02 0.09
CA GLY A 26 22.32 -0.94 -0.28
C GLY A 26 21.50 -0.46 0.92
N LEU A 27 20.93 -1.39 1.69
CA LEU A 27 20.17 -1.08 2.89
C LEU A 27 21.03 -0.35 3.93
N PHE A 28 22.26 -0.81 4.15
CA PHE A 28 23.21 -0.15 5.05
C PHE A 28 23.54 1.28 4.58
N GLY A 29 23.76 1.47 3.27
CA GLY A 29 23.94 2.78 2.66
C GLY A 29 22.77 3.73 2.94
N LEU A 30 21.53 3.29 2.67
CA LEU A 30 20.32 4.07 2.99
C LEU A 30 20.25 4.44 4.47
N GLN A 31 20.62 3.54 5.36
CA GLN A 31 20.62 3.82 6.79
C GLN A 31 21.66 4.87 7.20
N GLY A 32 22.76 4.98 6.46
CA GLY A 32 23.77 6.03 6.61
C GLY A 32 23.31 7.38 6.04
N ASP A 33 22.64 7.36 4.89
CA ASP A 33 22.13 8.58 4.22
C ASP A 33 20.98 9.25 4.99
N PHE A 34 20.22 8.46 5.77
CA PHE A 34 19.07 8.93 6.55
C PHE A 34 19.24 8.64 8.06
N PRO A 35 20.17 9.32 8.75
CA PRO A 35 20.50 9.04 10.15
C PRO A 35 19.36 9.41 11.11
N SER A 36 18.55 10.43 10.79
CA SER A 36 17.46 10.91 11.65
C SER A 36 16.13 10.21 11.38
N ARG A 37 16.10 9.14 10.58
CA ARG A 37 14.86 8.41 10.22
C ARG A 37 14.05 7.88 11.42
N ARG A 38 14.69 7.71 12.57
CA ARG A 38 14.04 7.26 13.82
C ARG A 38 13.41 8.40 14.62
N VAL A 39 13.72 9.65 14.26
CA VAL A 39 13.16 10.83 14.93
C VAL A 39 11.77 11.10 14.38
N ARG A 40 10.76 11.02 15.25
CA ARG A 40 9.36 11.23 14.88
C ARG A 40 9.17 12.62 14.23
N GLY A 41 8.58 12.63 13.03
CA GLY A 41 8.29 13.87 12.29
C GLY A 41 9.45 14.44 11.47
N HIS A 42 10.63 13.81 11.51
CA HIS A 42 11.75 14.23 10.66
C HIS A 42 11.54 13.81 9.20
N SER A 43 11.98 14.65 8.25
CA SER A 43 11.85 14.39 6.81
C SER A 43 12.56 13.12 6.36
N ASP A 44 13.70 12.79 6.99
CA ASP A 44 14.46 11.55 6.78
C ASP A 44 13.60 10.30 6.87
N ALA A 45 12.58 10.26 7.73
CA ALA A 45 11.73 9.08 7.84
C ALA A 45 11.02 8.80 6.51
N VAL A 46 10.42 9.83 5.91
CA VAL A 46 9.71 9.71 4.62
C VAL A 46 10.69 9.37 3.52
N ALA A 47 11.80 10.09 3.42
CA ALA A 47 12.81 9.87 2.38
C ALA A 47 13.44 8.47 2.47
N PHE A 48 13.75 8.00 3.70
CA PHE A 48 14.24 6.64 3.94
C PHE A 48 13.25 5.59 3.47
N PHE A 49 11.96 5.72 3.83
CA PHE A 49 10.97 4.72 3.42
C PHE A 49 10.75 4.71 1.91
N THR A 50 10.76 5.86 1.23
CA THR A 50 10.70 5.91 -0.24
C THR A 50 11.91 5.21 -0.87
N ALA A 51 13.12 5.47 -0.40
CA ALA A 51 14.31 4.79 -0.92
C ALA A 51 14.33 3.28 -0.59
N LEU A 52 13.82 2.90 0.58
CA LEU A 52 13.66 1.50 0.98
C LEU A 52 12.62 0.77 0.10
N GLU A 53 11.52 1.44 -0.24
CA GLU A 53 10.49 0.94 -1.18
C GLU A 53 11.12 0.61 -2.54
N GLU A 54 11.92 1.52 -3.09
CA GLU A 54 12.65 1.31 -4.35
C GLU A 54 13.65 0.15 -4.27
N LEU A 55 14.47 0.11 -3.22
CA LEU A 55 15.43 -0.97 -3.00
C LEU A 55 14.71 -2.32 -2.86
N THR A 56 13.61 -2.37 -2.12
CA THR A 56 12.79 -3.58 -1.91
C THR A 56 12.20 -4.09 -3.23
N MET A 57 11.79 -3.18 -4.13
CA MET A 57 11.24 -3.55 -5.43
C MET A 57 12.25 -4.30 -6.31
N THR A 58 13.56 -4.07 -6.16
CA THR A 58 14.59 -4.81 -6.92
C THR A 58 14.53 -6.33 -6.67
N VAL A 59 14.19 -6.75 -5.45
CA VAL A 59 14.01 -8.17 -5.09
C VAL A 59 12.70 -8.69 -5.67
N TYR A 60 11.61 -7.94 -5.53
CA TYR A 60 10.30 -8.34 -6.06
C TYR A 60 10.26 -8.42 -7.58
N GLU A 61 10.94 -7.53 -8.31
CA GLU A 61 10.98 -7.54 -9.77
C GLU A 61 11.59 -8.83 -10.34
N ASN A 62 12.54 -9.43 -9.63
CA ASN A 62 13.14 -10.71 -10.01
C ASN A 62 12.23 -11.91 -9.70
N LEU A 63 11.38 -11.78 -8.66
CA LEU A 63 10.53 -12.86 -8.15
C LEU A 63 9.16 -12.91 -8.85
N LEU A 64 8.49 -11.77 -8.99
CA LEU A 64 7.09 -11.69 -9.44
C LEU A 64 6.83 -12.40 -10.78
N PRO A 65 7.68 -12.25 -11.82
CA PRO A 65 7.45 -12.92 -13.11
C PRO A 65 7.49 -14.45 -13.02
N ARG A 66 8.26 -15.01 -12.07
CA ARG A 66 8.38 -16.48 -11.88
C ARG A 66 7.06 -17.10 -11.44
N TYR A 67 6.26 -16.33 -10.70
CA TYR A 67 4.94 -16.73 -10.21
C TYR A 67 3.79 -16.08 -11.00
N ARG A 68 4.09 -15.54 -12.20
CA ARG A 68 3.09 -14.93 -13.11
C ARG A 68 2.34 -13.73 -12.52
N PHE A 69 2.95 -13.02 -11.56
CA PHE A 69 2.44 -11.74 -11.10
C PHE A 69 2.99 -10.60 -11.96
N ARG A 70 2.22 -9.51 -12.07
CA ARG A 70 2.66 -8.29 -12.77
C ARG A 70 3.82 -7.66 -12.02
N SER A 71 4.77 -7.03 -12.71
CA SER A 71 5.78 -6.21 -12.02
C SER A 71 5.15 -5.01 -11.31
N GLY A 72 5.83 -4.50 -10.27
CA GLY A 72 5.40 -3.35 -9.48
C GLY A 72 4.50 -3.70 -8.29
N TRP A 73 4.09 -2.67 -7.54
CA TRP A 73 3.35 -2.80 -6.28
C TRP A 73 2.02 -3.54 -6.38
N ASN A 74 1.32 -3.43 -7.52
CA ASN A 74 0.09 -4.19 -7.77
C ASN A 74 0.34 -5.71 -7.78
N GLY A 75 1.47 -6.15 -8.32
CA GLY A 75 1.85 -7.56 -8.29
C GLY A 75 2.30 -8.01 -6.92
N VAL A 76 3.05 -7.18 -6.20
CA VAL A 76 3.41 -7.45 -4.80
C VAL A 76 2.15 -7.67 -3.96
N ARG A 77 1.14 -6.80 -4.08
CA ARG A 77 -0.15 -6.98 -3.38
C ARG A 77 -0.86 -8.25 -3.78
N SER A 78 -0.88 -8.56 -5.08
CA SER A 78 -1.52 -9.78 -5.60
C SER A 78 -0.82 -11.05 -5.08
N LEU A 79 0.51 -11.03 -5.02
CA LEU A 79 1.33 -12.09 -4.43
C LEU A 79 0.98 -12.27 -2.95
N HIS A 80 1.00 -11.19 -2.16
CA HIS A 80 0.66 -11.26 -0.72
C HIS A 80 -0.77 -11.72 -0.47
N ALA A 81 -1.75 -11.19 -1.20
CA ALA A 81 -3.14 -11.63 -1.13
C ALA A 81 -3.27 -13.13 -1.46
N SER A 82 -2.47 -13.63 -2.40
CA SER A 82 -2.49 -15.06 -2.75
C SER A 82 -1.94 -15.98 -1.64
N MET A 83 -1.11 -15.44 -0.74
CA MET A 83 -0.49 -16.15 0.40
C MET A 83 -1.27 -16.00 1.71
N GLU A 84 -2.33 -15.19 1.77
CA GLU A 84 -3.04 -14.84 3.01
C GLU A 84 -3.42 -16.05 3.88
N LEU A 85 -3.94 -17.12 3.25
CA LEU A 85 -4.28 -18.36 3.97
C LEU A 85 -3.06 -19.09 4.53
N ALA A 86 -1.95 -19.10 3.78
CA ALA A 86 -0.71 -19.74 4.21
C ALA A 86 -0.05 -19.00 5.37
N MET A 87 -0.30 -17.70 5.54
CA MET A 87 0.23 -16.89 6.64
C MET A 87 -0.31 -17.26 8.02
N SER A 88 -1.32 -18.14 8.11
CA SER A 88 -1.74 -18.74 9.38
C SER A 88 -0.79 -19.85 9.87
N ASN A 89 0.15 -20.30 9.04
CA ASN A 89 1.11 -21.34 9.39
C ASN A 89 2.32 -20.75 10.14
N ASP A 90 2.71 -21.39 11.25
CA ASP A 90 3.85 -20.96 12.09
C ASP A 90 5.17 -20.81 11.33
N LEU A 91 5.43 -21.69 10.34
CA LEU A 91 6.67 -21.62 9.55
C LEU A 91 6.65 -20.41 8.62
N ALA A 92 5.52 -20.13 7.97
CA ALA A 92 5.35 -18.94 7.13
C ALA A 92 5.53 -17.65 7.95
N GLN A 93 4.98 -17.60 9.16
CA GLN A 93 5.15 -16.45 10.08
C GLN A 93 6.61 -16.28 10.52
N ARG A 94 7.32 -17.38 10.80
CA ARG A 94 8.77 -17.33 11.11
C ARG A 94 9.58 -16.76 9.95
N LEU A 95 9.35 -17.23 8.74
CA LEU A 95 10.04 -16.72 7.55
C LEU A 95 9.71 -15.24 7.29
N GLN A 96 8.45 -14.84 7.45
CA GLN A 96 8.08 -13.42 7.35
C GLN A 96 8.79 -12.57 8.42
N GLY A 97 8.90 -13.06 9.66
CA GLY A 97 9.65 -12.40 10.72
C GLY A 97 11.14 -12.28 10.39
N GLU A 98 11.75 -13.28 9.76
CA GLU A 98 13.14 -13.22 9.28
C GLU A 98 13.30 -12.18 8.16
N ILE A 99 12.37 -12.10 7.22
CA ILE A 99 12.33 -11.06 6.18
C ILE A 99 12.25 -9.66 6.81
N SER A 100 11.35 -9.46 7.78
CA SER A 100 11.23 -8.19 8.50
C SER A 100 12.55 -7.80 9.18
N LEU A 101 13.25 -8.75 9.79
CA LEU A 101 14.56 -8.52 10.40
C LEU A 101 15.62 -8.11 9.37
N LEU A 102 15.66 -8.78 8.21
CA LEU A 102 16.58 -8.45 7.10
C LEU A 102 16.34 -7.04 6.54
N LEU A 103 15.10 -6.55 6.57
CA LEU A 103 14.74 -5.18 6.17
C LEU A 103 15.01 -4.15 7.28
N GLY A 104 15.46 -4.57 8.45
CA GLY A 104 15.64 -3.69 9.61
C GLY A 104 14.33 -3.17 10.20
N LEU A 105 13.22 -3.89 9.97
CA LEU A 105 11.89 -3.57 10.45
C LEU A 105 11.54 -4.40 11.70
N PRO A 106 10.63 -3.94 12.57
CA PRO A 106 10.01 -4.80 13.58
C PRO A 106 9.39 -6.05 12.94
N ARG A 107 9.37 -7.17 13.65
CA ARG A 107 8.94 -8.48 13.10
C ARG A 107 7.58 -8.43 12.37
N ASP A 108 6.66 -7.61 12.86
CA ASP A 108 5.28 -7.54 12.36
C ASP A 108 5.05 -6.38 11.36
N ALA A 109 6.09 -5.62 11.02
CA ALA A 109 5.95 -4.38 10.25
C ALA A 109 5.79 -4.58 8.74
N LEU A 110 6.19 -5.74 8.19
CA LEU A 110 6.07 -6.00 6.75
C LEU A 110 4.62 -5.92 6.27
N ALA A 111 3.68 -6.43 7.07
CA ALA A 111 2.25 -6.38 6.75
C ALA A 111 1.75 -4.93 6.59
N TYR A 112 2.17 -4.03 7.49
CA TYR A 112 1.81 -2.61 7.44
C TYR A 112 2.45 -1.89 6.25
N PHE A 113 3.70 -2.22 5.93
CA PHE A 113 4.43 -1.62 4.81
C PHE A 113 3.71 -1.86 3.47
N LEU A 114 3.11 -3.04 3.31
CA LEU A 114 2.45 -3.46 2.07
C LEU A 114 1.01 -2.93 1.91
N GLN A 115 0.42 -2.41 2.99
CA GLN A 115 -0.95 -1.89 3.02
C GLN A 115 -1.04 -0.39 2.75
N LYS A 116 0.08 0.33 2.72
CA LYS A 116 0.15 1.81 2.80
C LYS A 116 -0.55 2.57 1.65
N GLU A 117 -0.87 1.93 0.52
CA GLU A 117 -1.66 2.58 -0.55
C GLU A 117 -3.19 2.51 -0.33
N GLN A 118 -3.70 1.82 0.70
CA GLN A 118 -5.16 1.75 0.94
C GLN A 118 -5.73 2.95 1.74
N GLU A 119 -4.90 3.85 2.27
CA GLU A 119 -5.39 5.06 2.93
C GLU A 119 -4.91 6.32 2.22
N VAL A 120 -5.71 6.81 1.28
CA VAL A 120 -5.62 8.21 0.82
C VAL A 120 -6.91 8.93 1.18
N LEU A 121 -7.31 8.85 2.46
CA LEU A 121 -8.01 9.97 3.09
C LEU A 121 -6.95 10.89 3.68
N VAL A 122 -6.33 11.69 2.83
CA VAL A 122 -5.41 12.74 3.30
C VAL A 122 -6.28 13.86 3.87
N HIS A 123 -6.47 13.86 5.19
CA HIS A 123 -7.13 14.97 5.88
C HIS A 123 -6.30 16.25 5.67
N ARG A 124 -6.75 17.09 4.73
CA ARG A 124 -6.17 18.39 4.43
C ARG A 124 -7.10 19.48 4.95
N PRO A 125 -6.78 20.14 6.07
CA PRO A 125 -7.62 21.19 6.64
C PRO A 125 -7.89 22.37 5.68
N ARG A 126 -7.09 22.50 4.62
CA ARG A 126 -7.20 23.53 3.59
C ARG A 126 -7.79 23.05 2.26
N GLY A 127 -8.10 21.76 2.12
CA GLY A 127 -8.68 21.20 0.89
C GLY A 127 -7.77 21.22 -0.35
N ASP A 128 -6.45 21.37 -0.20
CA ASP A 128 -5.48 21.57 -1.30
C ASP A 128 -4.80 20.28 -1.80
N GLY A 129 -5.41 19.12 -1.54
CA GLY A 129 -4.85 17.83 -1.96
C GLY A 129 -5.02 17.62 -3.47
N PRO A 130 -4.08 16.93 -4.14
CA PRO A 130 -4.32 16.42 -5.48
C PRO A 130 -5.41 15.35 -5.39
N VAL A 131 -6.67 15.77 -5.52
CA VAL A 131 -7.79 14.85 -5.70
C VAL A 131 -7.58 14.21 -7.07
N PRO A 132 -7.52 12.87 -7.21
CA PRO A 132 -7.56 12.21 -8.51
C PRO A 132 -8.75 12.80 -9.26
N GLY A 133 -8.47 13.62 -10.29
CA GLY A 133 -9.35 14.70 -10.70
C GLY A 133 -10.77 14.21 -10.90
N TRP A 134 -11.65 14.51 -9.96
CA TRP A 134 -13.07 14.25 -10.15
C TRP A 134 -13.51 15.30 -11.19
N PRO A 135 -13.90 14.90 -12.40
CA PRO A 135 -14.08 15.84 -13.51
C PRO A 135 -15.31 16.74 -13.34
N GLY A 136 -16.13 16.51 -12.32
CA GLY A 136 -17.33 17.28 -12.03
C GLY A 136 -17.04 18.49 -11.14
N ALA A 137 -17.62 19.64 -11.47
CA ALA A 137 -17.62 20.81 -10.59
C ALA A 137 -18.32 20.49 -9.25
N LEU A 138 -17.81 21.06 -8.16
CA LEU A 138 -18.49 21.06 -6.85
C LEU A 138 -19.83 21.82 -6.96
N ARG A 139 -20.83 21.33 -6.22
CA ARG A 139 -22.14 21.98 -6.06
C ARG A 139 -22.30 22.43 -4.62
N ALA A 140 -23.01 23.53 -4.41
CA ALA A 140 -23.41 23.99 -3.09
C ALA A 140 -24.80 23.42 -2.74
N ASP A 141 -24.98 22.94 -1.52
CA ASP A 141 -26.32 22.67 -0.98
C ASP A 141 -26.99 23.93 -0.44
N VAL A 142 -28.13 23.75 0.23
CA VAL A 142 -28.92 24.82 0.85
C VAL A 142 -28.18 25.54 1.98
N ASP A 143 -27.22 24.87 2.61
CA ASP A 143 -26.39 25.40 3.70
C ASP A 143 -25.07 26.00 3.19
N GLY A 144 -24.82 25.89 1.87
CA GLY A 144 -23.63 26.42 1.20
C GLY A 144 -22.42 25.48 1.28
N GLU A 145 -22.61 24.23 1.71
CA GLU A 145 -21.55 23.23 1.74
C GLU A 145 -21.25 22.76 0.32
N LEU A 146 -19.95 22.65 -0.01
CA LEU A 146 -19.51 22.23 -1.34
C LEU A 146 -19.19 20.74 -1.36
N ALA A 147 -19.94 19.98 -2.18
CA ALA A 147 -19.69 18.56 -2.42
C ALA A 147 -19.99 18.20 -3.88
N HIS A 148 -19.56 17.02 -4.31
CA HIS A 148 -19.88 16.50 -5.64
C HIS A 148 -21.20 15.72 -5.68
N GLU A 149 -21.64 15.21 -4.53
CA GLU A 149 -22.89 14.48 -4.35
C GLU A 149 -23.54 14.88 -3.03
N PHE A 150 -24.87 15.04 -3.06
CA PHE A 150 -25.71 15.27 -1.88
C PHE A 150 -26.80 14.22 -1.81
N TRP A 151 -27.28 13.97 -0.59
CA TRP A 151 -28.48 13.18 -0.36
C TRP A 151 -29.55 14.13 0.20
N GLU A 152 -30.64 14.30 -0.55
CA GLU A 152 -31.77 15.12 -0.14
C GLU A 152 -32.94 14.20 0.19
N GLU A 153 -33.56 14.38 1.35
CA GLU A 153 -34.79 13.68 1.69
C GLU A 153 -35.96 14.25 0.88
N ASP A 154 -36.69 13.39 0.18
CA ASP A 154 -37.92 13.77 -0.51
C ASP A 154 -39.01 14.06 0.53
N PRO A 155 -39.53 15.30 0.61
CA PRO A 155 -40.49 15.69 1.64
C PRO A 155 -41.86 15.00 1.50
N SER A 156 -42.15 14.36 0.36
CA SER A 156 -43.41 13.66 0.12
C SER A 156 -43.36 12.17 0.45
N THR A 157 -42.18 11.54 0.34
CA THR A 157 -42.00 10.09 0.54
C THR A 157 -41.10 9.75 1.73
N GLY A 158 -40.24 10.67 2.18
CA GLY A 158 -39.21 10.45 3.19
C GLY A 158 -37.98 9.68 2.68
N GLU A 159 -37.89 9.42 1.38
CA GLU A 159 -36.75 8.69 0.81
C GLU A 159 -35.58 9.62 0.52
N LEU A 160 -34.35 9.15 0.80
CA LEU A 160 -33.13 9.89 0.45
C LEU A 160 -32.85 9.76 -1.06
N LEU A 161 -32.97 10.86 -1.77
CA LEU A 161 -32.64 10.98 -3.18
C LEU A 161 -31.22 11.52 -3.36
N ARG A 162 -30.41 10.77 -4.11
CA ARG A 162 -29.06 11.20 -4.48
C ARG A 162 -29.13 12.29 -5.55
N ARG A 163 -28.63 13.48 -5.23
CA ARG A 163 -28.46 14.62 -6.14
C ARG A 163 -26.98 14.75 -6.51
N GLY A 164 -26.66 14.41 -7.74
CA GLY A 164 -25.29 14.48 -8.29
C GLY A 164 -25.28 13.99 -9.73
N PRO A 165 -24.13 14.07 -10.45
CA PRO A 165 -24.01 13.42 -11.74
C PRO A 165 -24.27 11.92 -11.57
N VAL A 166 -25.34 11.43 -12.20
CA VAL A 166 -25.56 9.98 -12.34
C VAL A 166 -24.50 9.49 -13.30
N PHE A 167 -23.40 8.95 -12.77
CA PHE A 167 -22.47 8.21 -13.61
C PHE A 167 -23.24 7.03 -14.19
N SER A 168 -23.56 7.07 -15.49
CA SER A 168 -23.95 5.84 -16.16
C SER A 168 -22.75 4.91 -16.07
N HIS A 169 -22.98 3.67 -15.61
CA HIS A 169 -21.93 2.66 -15.51
C HIS A 169 -21.30 2.28 -16.86
N ASP A 170 -21.75 2.87 -17.97
CA ASP A 170 -21.38 2.52 -19.35
C ASP A 170 -20.21 3.34 -19.94
N SER A 171 -19.46 4.09 -19.11
CA SER A 171 -18.29 4.84 -19.61
C SER A 171 -17.07 4.69 -18.71
N TRP A 172 -16.45 3.50 -18.80
CA TRP A 172 -15.04 3.24 -18.51
C TRP A 172 -14.44 2.38 -19.62
#